data_AF-A0A0D6QBL9-F1
#
_entry.id   AF-A0A0D6QBL9-F1
#
_cell.length_a   1.000
_cell.length_b   1.000
_cell.length_c   1.000
_cell.angle_alpha   90.00
_cell.angle_beta   90.00
_cell.angle_gamma   90.00
#
_symmetry.space_group_name_H-M   'P 1'
#
loop_
_entity.id
_entity.type
_entity.pdbx_description
1 polymer ?
#
loop_
_entity_poly.entity_id
_entity_poly.type
_entity_poly.pdbx_seq_one_letter_code
_entity_poly.pdbx_strand_id
1 'polypeptide(L)'
;MNAPAQGAAQQWVQAHDRVDDINFSWRIRRGTGGAPPLVLVHGIGPGTTGQINFAPLLARLPAGHDVHVIDLIGFGGAVPPGRTCTFDVPLWIEQVDRVLDHAGPDAHLIGNSVGGALSLRVAARRPSLRGVMVIGAPAGQRQATPALRDFWSAPADRAALAAAMRPMTADCAPPPSMVVEARWQAAGDSARRAAFAAMLADPDACLQAASLPAREASTIRMPVRILHGLQDRACPPGPMARLVLDHMPHADLTLLGDCGHAIMSERAADVDAALSLLLLATGYSA
;
A
#
# COMPACT_ATOMS: atom_id res chain seq x y z
N MET A 1 -17.44 29.13 -18.86
CA MET A 1 -17.85 28.35 -17.67
C MET A 1 -18.58 27.11 -18.19
N ASN A 2 -17.88 25.99 -18.35
CA ASN A 2 -18.51 24.72 -18.71
C ASN A 2 -18.65 23.90 -17.44
N ALA A 3 -19.89 23.52 -17.12
CA ALA A 3 -20.19 22.65 -15.99
C ALA A 3 -19.45 21.30 -16.15
N PRO A 4 -18.92 20.70 -15.07
CA PRO A 4 -18.33 19.39 -15.16
C PRO A 4 -19.41 18.37 -15.52
N ALA A 5 -19.13 17.58 -16.56
CA ALA A 5 -19.94 16.43 -16.92
C ALA A 5 -20.09 15.53 -15.68
N GLN A 6 -21.33 15.24 -15.31
CA GLN A 6 -21.66 14.24 -14.30
C GLN A 6 -21.17 12.89 -14.82
N GLY A 7 -19.98 12.47 -14.37
CA GLY A 7 -19.35 11.23 -14.79
C GLY A 7 -20.20 10.03 -14.39
N ALA A 8 -20.44 9.11 -15.32
CA ALA A 8 -20.99 7.80 -14.99
C ALA A 8 -20.20 7.18 -13.84
N ALA A 9 -20.89 6.64 -12.83
CA ALA A 9 -20.24 6.00 -11.70
C ALA A 9 -19.20 4.98 -12.21
N GLN A 10 -17.95 5.15 -11.79
CA GLN A 10 -16.86 4.25 -12.19
C GLN A 10 -17.24 2.82 -11.80
N GLN A 11 -17.44 1.95 -12.80
CA GLN A 11 -17.88 0.59 -12.56
C GLN A 11 -16.67 -0.25 -12.13
N TRP A 12 -16.67 -0.66 -10.86
CA TRP A 12 -15.70 -1.61 -10.33
C TRP A 12 -16.21 -3.04 -10.56
N VAL A 13 -15.36 -3.87 -11.14
CA VAL A 13 -15.60 -5.32 -11.30
C VAL A 13 -14.87 -6.05 -10.18
N GLN A 14 -15.45 -7.13 -9.69
CA GLN A 14 -14.79 -8.01 -8.74
C GLN A 14 -14.17 -9.20 -9.47
N ALA A 15 -12.94 -9.55 -9.10
CA ALA A 15 -12.26 -10.75 -9.55
C ALA A 15 -11.89 -11.61 -8.35
N HIS A 16 -11.68 -12.90 -8.60
CA HIS A 16 -11.51 -13.92 -7.57
C HIS A 16 -10.36 -14.85 -7.96
N ASP A 17 -9.61 -15.29 -6.97
CA ASP A 17 -8.60 -16.35 -7.11
C ASP A 17 -8.35 -16.97 -5.73
N ARG A 18 -7.38 -17.87 -5.63
CA ARG A 18 -6.96 -18.52 -4.39
C ARG A 18 -5.45 -18.65 -4.27
N VAL A 19 -4.98 -18.62 -3.04
CA VAL A 19 -3.66 -19.15 -2.66
C VAL A 19 -3.92 -20.37 -1.80
N ASP A 20 -3.41 -21.54 -2.22
CA ASP A 20 -3.75 -22.83 -1.62
C ASP A 20 -5.26 -23.02 -1.45
N ASP A 21 -5.74 -23.11 -0.21
CA ASP A 21 -7.15 -23.27 0.18
C ASP A 21 -7.84 -21.93 0.53
N ILE A 22 -7.14 -20.80 0.40
CA ILE A 22 -7.64 -19.46 0.74
C ILE A 22 -8.17 -18.75 -0.50
N ASN A 23 -9.50 -18.64 -0.59
CA ASN A 23 -10.13 -17.78 -1.59
C ASN A 23 -9.99 -16.31 -1.19
N PHE A 24 -9.69 -15.46 -2.15
CA PHE A 24 -9.71 -14.01 -2.00
C PHE A 24 -10.33 -13.34 -3.22
N SER A 25 -10.61 -12.05 -3.09
CA SER A 25 -11.12 -11.24 -4.19
C SER A 25 -10.49 -9.85 -4.18
N TRP A 26 -10.45 -9.22 -5.34
CA TRP A 26 -9.98 -7.85 -5.49
C TRP A 26 -10.87 -7.09 -6.47
N ARG A 27 -10.71 -5.77 -6.49
CA ARG A 27 -11.51 -4.89 -7.36
C ARG A 27 -10.70 -4.44 -8.55
N ILE A 28 -11.32 -4.37 -9.71
CA ILE A 28 -10.74 -3.90 -10.96
C ILE A 28 -11.57 -2.73 -11.48
N ARG A 29 -10.95 -1.58 -11.67
CA ARG A 29 -11.48 -0.50 -12.50
C ARG A 29 -10.90 -0.68 -13.91
N ARG A 30 -11.76 -0.91 -14.90
CA ARG A 30 -11.31 -1.04 -16.29
C ARG A 30 -10.89 0.31 -16.86
N GLY A 31 -9.74 0.34 -17.51
CA GLY A 31 -9.21 1.48 -18.23
C GLY A 31 -9.84 1.65 -19.59
N THR A 32 -9.68 2.84 -20.17
CA THR A 32 -10.24 3.19 -21.49
C THR A 32 -9.21 3.14 -22.62
N GLY A 33 -7.93 2.86 -22.33
CA GLY A 33 -6.82 3.17 -23.25
C GLY A 33 -5.75 2.09 -23.43
N GLY A 34 -5.97 0.86 -22.98
CA GLY A 34 -5.00 -0.24 -23.14
C GLY A 34 -3.64 0.02 -22.49
N ALA A 35 -3.57 0.96 -21.54
CA ALA A 35 -2.35 1.30 -20.84
C ALA A 35 -1.91 0.13 -19.93
N PRO A 36 -0.61 0.03 -19.60
CA PRO A 36 -0.13 -0.99 -18.67
C PRO A 36 -0.92 -0.99 -17.36
N PRO A 37 -1.35 -2.13 -16.83
CA PRO A 37 -2.21 -2.18 -15.65
C PRO A 37 -1.46 -1.73 -14.39
N LEU A 38 -2.19 -1.14 -13.45
CA LEU A 38 -1.69 -0.75 -12.14
C LEU A 38 -2.22 -1.73 -11.09
N VAL A 39 -1.33 -2.37 -10.34
CA VAL A 39 -1.68 -3.22 -9.19
C VAL A 39 -1.33 -2.49 -7.90
N LEU A 40 -2.32 -2.32 -7.02
CA LEU A 40 -2.23 -1.49 -5.82
C LEU A 40 -2.28 -2.36 -4.57
N VAL A 41 -1.22 -2.30 -3.76
CA VAL A 41 -1.02 -3.10 -2.54
C VAL A 41 -1.02 -2.20 -1.31
N HIS A 42 -2.06 -2.31 -0.48
CA HIS A 42 -2.26 -1.38 0.63
C HIS A 42 -1.27 -1.63 1.79
N GLY A 43 -1.15 -0.61 2.64
CA GLY A 43 -0.46 -0.71 3.93
C GLY A 43 -1.33 -1.36 5.00
N ILE A 44 -0.75 -1.64 6.16
CA ILE A 44 -1.45 -2.30 7.27
C ILE A 44 -1.82 -1.28 8.35
N GLY A 45 -3.08 -1.33 8.80
CA GLY A 45 -3.61 -0.49 9.86
C GLY A 45 -5.08 -0.83 10.17
N PRO A 46 -5.62 -0.34 11.30
CA PRO A 46 -6.98 -0.64 11.73
C PRO A 46 -7.98 -0.17 10.67
N GLY A 47 -8.85 -1.09 10.27
CA GLY A 47 -9.89 -0.83 9.27
C GLY A 47 -9.36 -0.47 7.88
N THR A 48 -8.11 -0.80 7.58
CA THR A 48 -7.56 -0.57 6.24
C THR A 48 -8.20 -1.50 5.21
N THR A 49 -8.44 -0.97 4.03
CA THR A 49 -8.78 -1.69 2.80
C THR A 49 -8.03 -1.03 1.66
N GLY A 50 -7.89 -1.69 0.52
CA GLY A 50 -7.30 -1.09 -0.67
C GLY A 50 -8.03 0.18 -1.08
N GLN A 51 -9.37 0.17 -1.04
CA GLN A 51 -10.18 1.36 -1.39
C GLN A 51 -9.96 2.52 -0.42
N ILE A 52 -9.96 2.27 0.90
CA ILE A 52 -9.75 3.34 1.89
C ILE A 52 -8.31 3.86 1.84
N ASN A 53 -7.33 2.96 1.72
CA ASN A 53 -5.92 3.36 1.74
C ASN A 53 -5.55 4.18 0.50
N PHE A 54 -6.01 3.77 -0.68
CA PHE A 54 -5.70 4.43 -1.93
C PHE A 54 -6.74 5.46 -2.37
N ALA A 55 -7.80 5.74 -1.59
CA ALA A 55 -8.84 6.71 -1.94
C ALA A 55 -8.29 8.04 -2.48
N PRO A 56 -7.24 8.65 -1.88
CA PRO A 56 -6.67 9.88 -2.43
C PRO A 56 -6.09 9.68 -3.84
N LEU A 57 -5.37 8.57 -4.07
CA LEU A 57 -4.74 8.27 -5.36
C LEU A 57 -5.77 7.86 -6.42
N LEU A 58 -6.73 6.98 -6.08
CA LEU A 58 -7.72 6.44 -7.02
C LEU A 58 -8.53 7.53 -7.72
N ALA A 59 -8.83 8.62 -7.01
CA ALA A 59 -9.55 9.78 -7.54
C ALA A 59 -8.78 10.53 -8.65
N ARG A 60 -7.46 10.33 -8.75
CA ARG A 60 -6.57 11.06 -9.67
C ARG A 60 -5.83 10.16 -10.66
N LEU A 61 -5.94 8.83 -10.52
CA LEU A 61 -5.32 7.89 -11.44
C LEU A 61 -5.85 8.08 -12.88
N PRO A 62 -4.97 8.10 -13.90
CA PRO A 62 -5.38 8.26 -15.29
C PRO A 62 -6.39 7.17 -15.72
N ALA A 63 -7.36 7.56 -16.55
CA ALA A 63 -8.43 6.66 -16.99
C ALA A 63 -7.96 5.55 -17.95
N GLY A 64 -6.75 5.66 -18.51
CA GLY A 64 -6.23 4.71 -19.50
C GLY A 64 -5.86 3.33 -18.95
N HIS A 65 -5.62 3.22 -17.64
CA HIS A 65 -5.12 2.00 -16.99
C HIS A 65 -6.23 1.15 -16.40
N ASP A 66 -6.13 -0.17 -16.57
CA ASP A 66 -6.78 -1.11 -15.66
C ASP A 66 -6.14 -0.94 -14.27
N VAL A 67 -6.96 -0.78 -13.23
CA VAL A 67 -6.50 -0.56 -11.85
C VAL A 67 -7.02 -1.68 -10.96
N HIS A 68 -6.11 -2.50 -10.46
CA HIS A 68 -6.36 -3.63 -9.58
C HIS A 68 -6.08 -3.21 -8.14
N VAL A 69 -7.12 -3.17 -7.31
CA VAL A 69 -7.04 -2.77 -5.90
C VAL A 69 -7.25 -3.99 -5.04
N ILE A 70 -6.18 -4.43 -4.37
CA ILE A 70 -6.15 -5.64 -3.55
C ILE A 70 -6.56 -5.28 -2.12
N ASP A 71 -7.36 -6.15 -1.50
CA ASP A 71 -7.39 -6.30 -0.04
C ASP A 71 -6.49 -7.50 0.30
N LEU A 72 -5.42 -7.30 1.08
CA LEU A 72 -4.54 -8.38 1.50
C LEU A 72 -5.33 -9.40 2.33
N ILE A 73 -5.02 -10.69 2.21
CA ILE A 73 -5.68 -11.74 3.01
C ILE A 73 -5.56 -11.38 4.50
N GLY A 74 -6.69 -11.36 5.20
CA GLY A 74 -6.82 -10.88 6.58
C GLY A 74 -7.33 -9.44 6.71
N PHE A 75 -7.50 -8.71 5.60
CA PHE A 75 -7.95 -7.33 5.55
C PHE A 75 -9.18 -7.15 4.65
N GLY A 76 -9.91 -6.04 4.83
CA GLY A 76 -11.04 -5.66 3.98
C GLY A 76 -12.03 -6.79 3.66
N GLY A 77 -12.31 -7.02 2.39
CA GLY A 77 -13.17 -8.13 1.95
C GLY A 77 -12.49 -9.50 1.91
N ALA A 78 -11.18 -9.58 2.16
CA ALA A 78 -10.37 -10.79 2.04
C ALA A 78 -10.11 -11.47 3.39
N VAL A 79 -11.15 -11.58 4.23
CA VAL A 79 -11.08 -12.34 5.50
C VAL A 79 -11.76 -13.69 5.29
N PRO A 80 -11.02 -14.81 5.26
CA PRO A 80 -11.62 -16.13 5.02
C PRO A 80 -12.51 -16.55 6.20
N PRO A 81 -13.72 -17.10 5.95
CA PRO A 81 -14.61 -17.56 7.01
C PRO A 81 -13.95 -18.61 7.90
N GLY A 82 -14.10 -18.45 9.22
CA GLY A 82 -13.62 -19.43 10.21
C GLY A 82 -12.09 -19.54 10.34
N ARG A 83 -11.30 -18.69 9.66
CA ARG A 83 -9.84 -18.70 9.74
C ARG A 83 -9.31 -17.48 10.47
N THR A 84 -8.41 -17.71 11.42
CA THR A 84 -7.60 -16.64 12.01
C THR A 84 -6.44 -16.34 11.05
N CYS A 85 -6.31 -15.10 10.61
CA CYS A 85 -5.21 -14.69 9.73
C CYS A 85 -4.03 -14.21 10.58
N THR A 86 -2.82 -14.55 10.15
CA THR A 86 -1.55 -14.13 10.76
C THR A 86 -0.83 -13.13 9.86
N PHE A 87 0.25 -12.51 10.36
CA PHE A 87 1.10 -11.66 9.55
C PHE A 87 1.97 -12.54 8.64
N ASP A 88 1.46 -12.85 7.45
CA ASP A 88 2.02 -13.85 6.56
C ASP A 88 2.50 -13.23 5.25
N VAL A 89 3.79 -12.87 5.25
CA VAL A 89 4.44 -12.25 4.10
C VAL A 89 4.55 -13.18 2.89
N PRO A 90 4.97 -14.46 3.02
CA PRO A 90 4.91 -15.42 1.92
C PRO A 90 3.53 -15.52 1.26
N LEU A 91 2.47 -15.62 2.06
CA LEU A 91 1.10 -15.66 1.57
C LEU A 91 0.73 -14.39 0.79
N TRP A 92 1.05 -13.21 1.30
CA TRP A 92 0.75 -11.95 0.61
C TRP A 92 1.58 -11.76 -0.67
N ILE A 93 2.82 -12.24 -0.71
CA ILE A 93 3.62 -12.26 -1.94
C ILE A 93 2.94 -13.14 -2.99
N GLU A 94 2.53 -14.36 -2.63
CA GLU A 94 1.82 -15.23 -3.56
C GLU A 94 0.47 -14.64 -4.00
N GLN A 95 -0.26 -14.00 -3.08
CA GLN A 95 -1.51 -13.32 -3.40
C GLN A 95 -1.31 -12.22 -4.45
N VAL A 96 -0.30 -11.36 -4.26
CA VAL A 96 0.04 -10.31 -5.23
C VAL A 96 0.49 -10.94 -6.56
N ASP A 97 1.21 -12.05 -6.50
CA ASP A 97 1.64 -12.79 -7.69
C ASP A 97 0.44 -13.29 -8.52
N ARG A 98 -0.59 -13.85 -7.89
CA ARG A 98 -1.84 -14.26 -8.56
C ARG A 98 -2.56 -13.09 -9.23
N VAL A 99 -2.63 -11.94 -8.56
CA VAL A 99 -3.27 -10.74 -9.12
C VAL A 99 -2.47 -10.20 -10.32
N LEU A 100 -1.15 -10.25 -10.26
CA LEU A 100 -0.27 -9.89 -11.38
C LEU A 100 -0.43 -10.85 -12.57
N ASP A 101 -0.56 -12.16 -12.33
CA ASP A 101 -0.81 -13.13 -13.40
C ASP A 101 -2.13 -12.83 -14.14
N HIS A 102 -3.12 -12.30 -13.42
CA HIS A 102 -4.38 -11.82 -14.02
C HIS A 102 -4.25 -10.45 -14.69
N ALA A 103 -3.50 -9.52 -14.11
CA ALA A 103 -3.30 -8.18 -14.67
C ALA A 103 -2.51 -8.22 -15.99
N GLY A 104 -1.53 -9.13 -16.07
CA GLY A 104 -0.67 -9.31 -17.25
C GLY A 104 0.80 -8.97 -16.96
N PRO A 105 1.69 -9.32 -17.89
CA PRO A 105 3.14 -9.33 -17.65
C PRO A 105 3.74 -7.92 -17.45
N ASP A 106 3.10 -6.88 -17.99
CA ASP A 106 3.60 -5.51 -18.05
C ASP A 106 3.04 -4.59 -16.94
N ALA A 107 2.53 -5.17 -15.86
CA ALA A 107 1.95 -4.38 -14.78
C ALA A 107 2.98 -3.48 -14.08
N HIS A 108 2.54 -2.30 -13.64
CA HIS A 108 3.21 -1.53 -12.60
C HIS A 108 2.64 -1.91 -11.24
N LEU A 109 3.52 -1.98 -10.24
CA LEU A 109 3.13 -2.30 -8.87
C LEU A 109 3.27 -1.06 -7.99
N ILE A 110 2.21 -0.70 -7.27
CA ILE A 110 2.16 0.47 -6.41
C ILE A 110 1.85 0.01 -4.99
N GLY A 111 2.81 0.15 -4.09
CA GLY A 111 2.69 -0.33 -2.71
C GLY A 111 2.80 0.80 -1.69
N ASN A 112 1.88 0.83 -0.73
CA ASN A 112 1.92 1.75 0.40
C ASN A 112 2.36 1.03 1.69
N SER A 113 3.27 1.62 2.46
CA SER A 113 3.76 1.08 3.73
C SER A 113 4.24 -0.37 3.60
N VAL A 114 3.72 -1.31 4.41
CA VAL A 114 4.01 -2.75 4.28
C VAL A 114 3.73 -3.26 2.85
N GLY A 115 2.68 -2.79 2.18
CA GLY A 115 2.42 -3.09 0.77
C GLY A 115 3.54 -2.65 -0.17
N GLY A 116 4.26 -1.58 0.17
CA GLY A 116 5.46 -1.14 -0.54
C GLY A 116 6.65 -2.08 -0.34
N ALA A 117 6.87 -2.56 0.88
CA ALA A 117 7.90 -3.56 1.15
C ALA A 117 7.60 -4.89 0.44
N LEU A 118 6.34 -5.35 0.48
CA LEU A 118 5.87 -6.50 -0.29
C LEU A 118 6.09 -6.30 -1.80
N SER A 119 5.79 -5.11 -2.32
CA SER A 119 5.96 -4.80 -3.74
C SER A 119 7.42 -4.91 -4.20
N LEU A 120 8.38 -4.48 -3.37
CA LEU A 120 9.80 -4.67 -3.66
C LEU A 120 10.22 -6.14 -3.63
N ARG A 121 9.69 -6.93 -2.68
CA ARG A 121 9.97 -8.38 -2.61
C ARG A 121 9.39 -9.14 -3.80
N VAL A 122 8.20 -8.76 -4.25
CA VAL A 122 7.60 -9.28 -5.50
C VAL A 122 8.48 -8.91 -6.69
N ALA A 123 8.92 -7.65 -6.78
CA ALA A 123 9.76 -7.17 -7.89
C ALA A 123 11.11 -7.90 -7.98
N ALA A 124 11.73 -8.23 -6.85
CA ALA A 124 12.96 -9.04 -6.82
C ALA A 124 12.80 -10.44 -7.42
N ARG A 125 11.56 -10.96 -7.48
CA ARG A 125 11.18 -12.27 -8.02
C ARG A 125 10.52 -12.20 -9.39
N ARG A 126 10.09 -11.01 -9.83
CA ARG A 126 9.33 -10.78 -11.05
C ARG A 126 9.97 -9.73 -11.94
N PRO A 127 11.02 -10.11 -12.70
CA PRO A 127 11.73 -9.19 -13.58
C PRO A 127 10.88 -8.65 -14.74
N SER A 128 9.70 -9.24 -15.00
CA SER A 128 8.77 -8.76 -16.02
C SER A 128 8.00 -7.49 -15.61
N LEU A 129 7.96 -7.14 -14.32
CA LEU A 129 7.28 -5.93 -13.88
C LEU A 129 7.83 -4.71 -14.61
N ARG A 130 6.91 -3.88 -15.12
CA ARG A 130 7.27 -2.69 -15.88
C ARG A 130 7.94 -1.65 -14.97
N GLY A 131 7.48 -1.54 -13.73
CA GLY A 131 8.08 -0.67 -12.73
C GLY A 131 7.35 -0.73 -11.38
N VAL A 132 7.98 -0.15 -10.36
CA VAL A 132 7.45 -0.17 -8.98
C VAL A 132 7.42 1.23 -8.39
N MET A 133 6.30 1.57 -7.74
CA MET A 133 6.17 2.74 -6.89
C MET A 133 5.98 2.32 -5.45
N VAL A 134 6.75 2.92 -4.54
CA VAL A 134 6.73 2.65 -3.11
C VAL A 134 6.40 3.94 -2.37
N ILE A 135 5.44 3.90 -1.46
CA ILE A 135 4.99 5.05 -0.68
C ILE A 135 5.17 4.72 0.81
N GLY A 136 6.18 5.33 1.45
CA GLY A 136 6.41 5.28 2.90
C GLY A 136 6.60 3.87 3.47
N ALA A 137 7.50 3.05 2.91
CA ALA A 137 7.60 1.63 3.28
C ALA A 137 8.65 1.30 4.35
N PRO A 138 8.39 0.34 5.27
CA PRO A 138 9.33 -0.11 6.28
C PRO A 138 10.34 -1.15 5.75
N ALA A 139 10.78 -1.07 4.49
CA ALA A 139 11.55 -2.15 3.85
C ALA A 139 12.93 -2.41 4.48
N GLY A 140 13.51 -1.44 5.19
CA GLY A 140 14.74 -1.61 5.97
C GLY A 140 14.56 -1.55 7.48
N GLN A 141 13.35 -1.30 7.97
CA GLN A 141 13.08 -1.05 9.38
C GLN A 141 12.92 -2.36 10.15
N ARG A 142 13.60 -2.48 11.28
CA ARG A 142 13.59 -3.71 12.11
C ARG A 142 12.88 -3.57 13.46
N GLN A 143 12.67 -2.33 13.90
CA GLN A 143 12.08 -2.02 15.20
C GLN A 143 10.90 -1.07 15.02
N ALA A 144 9.80 -1.38 15.69
CA ALA A 144 8.58 -0.60 15.66
C ALA A 144 8.74 0.62 16.55
N THR A 145 8.44 1.78 15.98
CA THR A 145 8.36 3.05 16.71
C THR A 145 7.12 3.06 17.62
N PRO A 146 7.07 3.94 18.65
CA PRO A 146 5.86 4.11 19.45
C PRO A 146 4.62 4.40 18.60
N ALA A 147 4.75 5.31 17.62
CA ALA A 147 3.65 5.65 16.71
C ALA A 147 3.13 4.44 15.92
N LEU A 148 4.02 3.56 15.45
CA LEU A 148 3.61 2.34 14.74
C LEU A 148 2.96 1.32 15.68
N ARG A 149 3.49 1.15 16.90
CA ARG A 149 2.90 0.24 17.91
C ARG A 149 1.49 0.66 18.28
N ASP A 150 1.28 1.96 18.50
CA ASP A 150 -0.06 2.50 18.79
C ASP A 150 -0.99 2.30 17.60
N PHE A 151 -0.50 2.52 16.37
CA PHE A 151 -1.29 2.34 15.16
C PHE A 151 -1.62 0.87 14.86
N TRP A 152 -0.77 -0.08 15.24
CA TRP A 152 -0.98 -1.53 15.07
C TRP A 152 -1.71 -2.19 16.24
N SER A 153 -2.39 -1.40 17.08
CA SER A 153 -3.22 -1.87 18.17
C SER A 153 -4.70 -2.00 17.78
N ALA A 154 -5.50 -2.65 18.63
CA ALA A 154 -6.96 -2.65 18.49
C ALA A 154 -7.55 -1.37 19.13
N PRO A 155 -8.10 -0.43 18.34
CA PRO A 155 -8.73 0.76 18.92
C PRO A 155 -10.03 0.40 19.65
N ALA A 156 -10.16 0.91 20.87
CA ALA A 156 -11.34 0.69 21.72
C ALA A 156 -12.61 1.32 21.14
N ASP A 157 -12.47 2.53 20.58
CA ASP A 157 -13.53 3.33 19.97
C ASP A 157 -12.96 4.21 18.83
N ARG A 158 -13.84 5.04 18.24
CA ARG A 158 -13.49 5.99 17.17
C ARG A 158 -12.48 7.06 17.63
N ALA A 159 -12.53 7.47 18.89
CA ALA A 159 -11.63 8.48 19.42
C ALA A 159 -10.22 7.92 19.58
N ALA A 160 -10.09 6.68 20.06
CA ALA A 160 -8.83 5.94 20.12
C ALA A 160 -8.26 5.71 18.70
N LEU A 161 -9.10 5.34 17.74
CA LEU A 161 -8.68 5.22 16.33
C LEU A 161 -8.16 6.55 15.79
N ALA A 162 -8.90 7.64 16.00
CA ALA A 162 -8.47 8.97 15.56
C ALA A 162 -7.15 9.38 16.22
N ALA A 163 -6.97 9.11 17.52
CA ALA A 163 -5.75 9.40 18.25
C ALA A 163 -4.55 8.62 17.68
N ALA A 164 -4.71 7.33 17.40
CA ALA A 164 -3.66 6.49 16.80
C ALA A 164 -3.29 6.92 15.37
N MET A 165 -4.21 7.56 14.65
CA MET A 165 -3.97 8.07 13.30
C MET A 165 -3.23 9.42 13.28
N ARG A 166 -3.29 10.23 14.35
CA ARG A 166 -2.66 11.56 14.36
C ARG A 166 -1.16 11.52 14.04
N PRO A 167 -0.34 10.64 14.65
CA PRO A 167 1.10 10.62 14.36
C PRO A 167 1.45 10.24 12.92
N MET A 168 0.48 9.81 12.11
CA MET A 168 0.68 9.47 10.70
C MET A 168 0.81 10.70 9.81
N THR A 169 0.46 11.91 10.26
CA THR A 169 0.71 13.16 9.52
C THR A 169 1.85 13.95 10.15
N ALA A 170 2.52 14.81 9.36
CA ALA A 170 3.64 15.63 9.82
C ALA A 170 3.26 16.51 11.02
N ASP A 171 2.08 17.13 10.96
CA ASP A 171 1.56 18.08 11.94
C ASP A 171 0.78 17.43 13.10
N CYS A 172 0.60 16.11 13.09
CA CYS A 172 -0.24 15.38 14.03
C CYS A 172 -1.69 15.90 14.13
N ALA A 173 -2.20 16.49 13.05
CA ALA A 173 -3.58 16.98 13.00
C ALA A 173 -4.58 15.82 13.16
N PRO A 174 -5.74 16.07 13.78
CA PRO A 174 -6.83 15.10 13.80
C PRO A 174 -7.21 14.68 12.38
N PRO A 175 -7.34 13.37 12.10
CA PRO A 175 -7.81 12.92 10.80
C PRO A 175 -9.25 13.41 10.54
N PRO A 176 -9.64 13.63 9.27
CA PRO A 176 -11.03 13.96 8.93
C PRO A 176 -11.99 12.89 9.47
N SER A 177 -13.12 13.32 10.05
CA SER A 177 -14.10 12.42 10.67
C SER A 177 -14.60 11.34 9.73
N MET A 178 -14.79 11.66 8.45
CA MET A 178 -15.17 10.69 7.42
C MET A 178 -14.16 9.56 7.22
N VAL A 179 -12.86 9.82 7.39
CA VAL A 179 -11.80 8.80 7.29
C VAL A 179 -11.82 7.90 8.51
N VAL A 180 -12.00 8.48 9.70
CA VAL A 180 -12.14 7.72 10.95
C VAL A 180 -13.37 6.82 10.88
N GLU A 181 -14.50 7.34 10.42
CA GLU A 181 -15.73 6.57 10.30
C GLU A 181 -15.58 5.43 9.29
N ALA A 182 -15.02 5.70 8.10
CA ALA A 182 -14.80 4.67 7.09
C ALA A 182 -13.91 3.53 7.61
N ARG A 183 -12.81 3.86 8.30
CA ARG A 183 -11.93 2.87 8.94
C ARG A 183 -12.64 2.14 10.08
N TRP A 184 -13.40 2.84 10.91
CA TRP A 184 -14.12 2.22 12.01
C TRP A 184 -15.13 1.17 11.51
N GLN A 185 -15.89 1.49 10.47
CA GLN A 185 -16.83 0.56 9.85
C GLN A 185 -16.09 -0.63 9.21
N ALA A 186 -15.00 -0.38 8.50
CA ALA A 186 -14.19 -1.43 7.88
C ALA A 186 -13.46 -2.33 8.90
N ALA A 187 -13.15 -1.82 10.10
CA ALA A 187 -12.56 -2.59 11.18
C ALA A 187 -13.53 -3.65 11.73
N GLY A 188 -14.83 -3.47 11.52
CA GLY A 188 -15.88 -4.42 11.88
C GLY A 188 -16.10 -4.56 13.39
N ASP A 189 -16.60 -5.72 13.79
CA ASP A 189 -16.94 -6.02 15.18
C ASP A 189 -15.69 -6.15 16.09
N SER A 190 -15.93 -6.41 17.37
CA SER A 190 -14.85 -6.58 18.35
C SER A 190 -13.96 -7.79 18.06
N ALA A 191 -14.52 -8.88 17.52
CA ALA A 191 -13.76 -10.08 17.18
C ALA A 191 -12.76 -9.81 16.05
N ARG A 192 -13.20 -9.08 15.02
CA ARG A 192 -12.34 -8.67 13.90
C ARG A 192 -11.23 -7.72 14.34
N ARG A 193 -11.53 -6.76 15.21
CA ARG A 193 -10.52 -5.86 15.79
C ARG A 193 -9.52 -6.59 16.67
N ALA A 194 -9.97 -7.56 17.48
CA ALA A 194 -9.10 -8.40 18.28
C ALA A 194 -8.18 -9.28 17.42
N ALA A 195 -8.71 -9.86 16.33
CA ALA A 195 -7.92 -10.64 15.37
C ALA A 195 -6.83 -9.80 14.70
N PHE A 196 -7.14 -8.54 14.33
CA PHE A 196 -6.15 -7.60 13.81
C PHE A 196 -5.02 -7.31 14.82
N ALA A 197 -5.35 -7.05 16.08
CA ALA A 197 -4.32 -6.84 17.10
C ALA A 197 -3.51 -8.11 17.38
N ALA A 198 -4.14 -9.29 17.37
CA ALA A 198 -3.43 -10.56 17.54
C ALA A 198 -2.45 -10.83 16.38
N MET A 199 -2.83 -10.48 15.15
CA MET A 199 -1.96 -10.56 13.98
C MET A 199 -0.68 -9.74 14.14
N LEU A 200 -0.75 -8.60 14.85
CA LEU A 200 0.32 -7.61 14.99
C LEU A 200 0.92 -7.57 16.40
N ALA A 201 0.70 -8.63 17.20
CA ALA A 201 1.09 -8.67 18.62
C ALA A 201 2.61 -8.53 18.83
N ASP A 202 3.42 -8.99 17.87
CA ASP A 202 4.86 -8.74 17.81
C ASP A 202 5.20 -7.86 16.59
N PRO A 203 5.17 -6.53 16.75
CA PRO A 203 5.38 -5.60 15.65
C PRO A 203 6.84 -5.61 15.15
N ASP A 204 7.81 -6.00 15.98
CA ASP A 204 9.20 -6.12 15.56
C ASP A 204 9.40 -7.35 14.66
N ALA A 205 8.78 -8.47 15.01
CA ALA A 205 8.77 -9.66 14.14
C ALA A 205 8.04 -9.39 12.82
N CYS A 206 6.91 -8.66 12.85
CA CYS A 206 6.20 -8.25 11.64
C CYS A 206 7.09 -7.41 10.71
N LEU A 207 7.79 -6.42 11.25
CA LEU A 207 8.72 -5.59 10.49
C LEU A 207 9.89 -6.39 9.90
N GLN A 208 10.45 -7.31 10.68
CA GLN A 208 11.52 -8.19 10.19
C GLN A 208 11.05 -9.12 9.08
N ALA A 209 9.83 -9.66 9.17
CA ALA A 209 9.24 -10.49 8.12
C ALA A 209 8.96 -9.71 6.83
N ALA A 210 8.50 -8.46 6.96
CA ALA A 210 8.20 -7.58 5.82
C ALA A 210 9.45 -6.95 5.19
N SER A 211 10.55 -6.85 5.92
CA SER A 211 11.81 -6.24 5.46
C SER A 211 12.28 -6.86 4.14
N LEU A 212 12.83 -6.02 3.25
CA LEU A 212 13.46 -6.44 2.01
C LEU A 212 14.90 -6.88 2.30
N PRO A 213 15.26 -8.16 2.08
CA PRO A 213 16.65 -8.61 2.23
C PRO A 213 17.57 -7.94 1.21
N ALA A 214 18.79 -7.57 1.62
CA ALA A 214 19.78 -6.92 0.74
C ALA A 214 20.05 -7.68 -0.57
N ARG A 215 20.06 -9.03 -0.51
CA ARG A 215 20.21 -9.89 -1.69
C ARG A 215 19.04 -9.74 -2.67
N GLU A 216 17.82 -9.57 -2.17
CA GLU A 216 16.62 -9.37 -2.99
C GLU A 216 16.60 -7.94 -3.53
N ALA A 217 16.95 -6.95 -2.70
CA ALA A 217 17.09 -5.56 -3.15
C ALA A 217 18.05 -5.42 -4.34
N SER A 218 19.21 -6.11 -4.27
CA SER A 218 20.26 -6.05 -5.28
C SER A 218 19.91 -6.75 -6.60
N THR A 219 18.79 -7.49 -6.69
CA THR A 219 18.34 -8.16 -7.93
C THR A 219 17.29 -7.37 -8.68
N ILE A 220 16.75 -6.30 -8.09
CA ILE A 220 15.74 -5.44 -8.71
C ILE A 220 16.39 -4.62 -9.83
N ARG A 221 15.78 -4.62 -11.02
CA ARG A 221 16.34 -4.00 -12.25
C ARG A 221 15.38 -3.06 -12.98
N MET A 222 14.07 -3.24 -12.83
CA MET A 222 13.08 -2.32 -13.38
C MET A 222 13.14 -0.95 -12.67
N PRO A 223 12.58 0.11 -13.27
CA PRO A 223 12.46 1.41 -12.61
C PRO A 223 11.72 1.32 -11.27
N VAL A 224 12.28 1.95 -10.25
CA VAL A 224 11.69 2.03 -8.89
C VAL A 224 11.62 3.50 -8.47
N ARG A 225 10.43 3.95 -8.07
CA ARG A 225 10.20 5.28 -7.46
C ARG A 225 9.76 5.11 -6.02
N ILE A 226 10.47 5.75 -5.09
CA ILE A 226 10.18 5.68 -3.66
C ILE A 226 9.89 7.08 -3.16
N LEU A 227 8.75 7.29 -2.50
CA LEU A 227 8.46 8.51 -1.76
C LEU A 227 8.47 8.21 -0.26
N HIS A 228 9.10 9.08 0.51
CA HIS A 228 9.16 8.93 1.96
C HIS A 228 9.05 10.30 2.66
N GLY A 229 8.17 10.41 3.65
CA GLY A 229 8.06 11.62 4.46
C GLY A 229 9.23 11.76 5.44
N LEU A 230 9.80 12.96 5.56
CA LEU A 230 10.87 13.24 6.52
C LEU A 230 10.38 13.19 7.98
N GLN A 231 9.09 13.47 8.20
CA GLN A 231 8.44 13.40 9.51
C GLN A 231 7.59 12.13 9.67
N ASP A 232 7.86 11.08 8.89
CA ASP A 232 7.22 9.78 9.06
C ASP A 232 7.62 9.15 10.41
N ARG A 233 6.72 9.22 11.38
CA ARG A 233 6.92 8.69 12.74
C ARG A 233 6.67 7.19 12.83
N ALA A 234 5.91 6.62 11.90
CA ALA A 234 5.60 5.18 11.87
C ALA A 234 6.76 4.41 11.24
N CYS A 235 7.20 4.89 10.08
CA CYS A 235 8.27 4.32 9.29
C CYS A 235 9.33 5.39 9.03
N PRO A 236 10.29 5.62 9.94
CA PRO A 236 11.34 6.62 9.70
C PRO A 236 12.06 6.37 8.36
N PRO A 237 12.46 7.42 7.60
CA PRO A 237 13.01 7.25 6.25
C PRO A 237 14.42 6.66 6.22
N GLY A 238 15.17 6.75 7.33
CA GLY A 238 16.58 6.37 7.40
C GLY A 238 16.89 4.94 6.93
N PRO A 239 16.19 3.91 7.43
CA PRO A 239 16.40 2.53 6.99
C PRO A 239 16.10 2.30 5.50
N MET A 240 15.06 2.93 4.93
CA MET A 240 14.78 2.88 3.50
C MET A 240 15.89 3.57 2.70
N ALA A 241 16.30 4.77 3.12
CA ALA A 241 17.39 5.51 2.47
C ALA A 241 18.68 4.70 2.46
N ARG A 242 19.01 4.04 3.57
CA ARG A 242 20.19 3.19 3.66
C ARG A 242 20.12 1.99 2.72
N LEU A 243 18.96 1.33 2.65
CA LEU A 243 18.73 0.21 1.73
C LEU A 243 18.92 0.62 0.26
N VAL A 244 18.41 1.80 -0.11
CA VAL A 244 18.57 2.34 -1.48
C VAL A 244 20.03 2.64 -1.79
N LEU A 245 20.71 3.38 -0.89
CA LEU A 245 22.12 3.76 -1.05
C LEU A 245 23.05 2.54 -1.18
N ASP A 246 22.79 1.49 -0.41
CA ASP A 246 23.67 0.33 -0.36
C ASP A 246 23.36 -0.73 -1.43
N HIS A 247 22.10 -0.87 -1.87
CA HIS A 247 21.65 -2.05 -2.63
C HIS A 247 20.76 -1.78 -3.85
N MET A 248 20.25 -0.57 -4.06
CA MET A 248 19.30 -0.28 -5.15
C MET A 248 19.75 0.92 -6.00
N PRO A 249 20.89 0.81 -6.73
CA PRO A 249 21.47 1.93 -7.47
C PRO A 249 20.61 2.47 -8.63
N HIS A 250 19.53 1.78 -8.98
CA HIS A 250 18.56 2.18 -10.02
C HIS A 250 17.25 2.73 -9.45
N ALA A 251 17.10 2.77 -8.13
CA ALA A 251 15.92 3.30 -7.48
C ALA A 251 16.09 4.79 -7.18
N ASP A 252 15.05 5.55 -7.45
CA ASP A 252 15.01 6.96 -7.11
C ASP A 252 14.19 7.15 -5.83
N LEU A 253 14.83 7.74 -4.81
CA LEU A 253 14.23 8.05 -3.53
C LEU A 253 13.99 9.56 -3.40
N THR A 254 12.73 9.94 -3.24
CA THR A 254 12.31 11.31 -2.94
C THR A 254 11.94 11.43 -1.47
N LEU A 255 12.72 12.21 -0.73
CA LEU A 255 12.42 12.58 0.66
C LEU A 255 11.61 13.88 0.68
N LEU A 256 10.42 13.82 1.28
CA LEU A 256 9.47 14.91 1.30
C LEU A 256 9.51 15.62 2.66
N GLY A 257 9.89 16.89 2.67
CA GLY A 257 9.75 17.75 3.84
C GLY A 257 8.28 17.99 4.19
N ASP A 258 8.01 18.28 5.46
CA ASP A 258 6.67 18.56 6.00
C ASP A 258 5.64 17.48 5.60
N CYS A 259 6.07 16.22 5.69
CA CYS A 259 5.29 15.06 5.29
C CYS A 259 5.50 13.90 6.27
N GLY A 260 4.38 13.35 6.77
CA GLY A 260 4.35 12.16 7.61
C GLY A 260 4.28 10.86 6.82
N HIS A 261 3.62 9.87 7.41
CA HIS A 261 3.34 8.56 6.79
C HIS A 261 2.18 8.62 5.79
N ALA A 262 1.24 9.55 5.97
CA ALA A 262 0.05 9.69 5.13
C ALA A 262 0.33 10.45 3.82
N ILE A 263 1.42 10.08 3.14
CA ILE A 263 2.00 10.77 1.98
C ILE A 263 0.97 11.03 0.88
N MET A 264 0.08 10.06 0.58
CA MET A 264 -0.96 10.22 -0.44
C MET A 264 -1.96 11.34 -0.16
N SER A 265 -2.17 11.69 1.12
CA SER A 265 -3.04 12.77 1.56
C SER A 265 -2.28 14.08 1.75
N GLU A 266 -1.07 14.02 2.31
CA GLU A 266 -0.26 15.20 2.64
C GLU A 266 0.43 15.80 1.41
N ARG A 267 0.87 14.95 0.48
CA ARG A 267 1.73 15.29 -0.66
C ARG A 267 1.20 14.69 -1.96
N ALA A 268 -0.11 14.85 -2.17
CA ALA A 268 -0.85 14.30 -3.32
C ALA A 268 -0.20 14.61 -4.68
N ALA A 269 0.23 15.86 -4.90
CA ALA A 269 0.87 16.27 -6.15
C ALA A 269 2.22 15.59 -6.38
N ASP A 270 3.01 15.36 -5.31
CA ASP A 270 4.28 14.64 -5.41
C ASP A 270 4.07 13.16 -5.73
N VAL A 271 3.01 12.55 -5.17
CA VAL A 271 2.60 11.17 -5.51
C VAL A 271 2.22 11.08 -6.98
N ASP A 272 1.42 12.02 -7.48
CA ASP A 272 1.02 12.05 -8.89
C ASP A 272 2.24 12.24 -9.81
N ALA A 273 3.14 13.16 -9.46
CA ALA A 273 4.38 13.40 -10.21
C ALA A 273 5.29 12.16 -10.24
N ALA A 274 5.45 11.46 -9.11
CA ALA A 274 6.24 10.24 -9.06
C ALA A 274 5.62 9.09 -9.88
N LEU A 275 4.30 8.98 -9.90
CA LEU A 275 3.60 8.06 -10.81
C LEU A 275 3.86 8.44 -12.27
N SER A 276 3.70 9.71 -12.65
CA SER A 276 3.99 10.18 -14.02
C SER A 276 5.44 9.87 -14.42
N LEU A 277 6.41 10.12 -13.55
CA LEU A 277 7.82 9.80 -13.81
C LEU A 277 8.06 8.29 -13.96
N LEU A 278 7.38 7.45 -13.18
CA LEU A 278 7.45 6.00 -13.34
C LEU A 278 6.90 5.57 -14.71
N LEU A 279 5.72 6.07 -15.08
CA LEU A 279 5.07 5.75 -16.36
C LEU A 279 5.94 6.18 -17.55
N LEU A 280 6.46 7.42 -17.52
CA LEU A 280 7.35 7.96 -18.56
C LEU A 280 8.64 7.15 -18.70
N ALA A 281 9.29 6.78 -17.58
CA ALA A 281 10.50 5.95 -17.57
C ALA A 281 10.27 4.57 -18.22
N THR A 282 9.01 4.16 -18.34
CA THR A 282 8.61 2.87 -18.89
C THR A 282 7.96 2.98 -20.28
N GLY A 283 8.05 4.14 -20.93
CA GLY A 283 7.57 4.35 -22.29
C GLY A 283 6.08 4.63 -22.42
N TYR A 284 5.39 4.99 -21.33
CA TYR A 284 4.01 5.45 -21.37
C TYR A 284 3.94 6.95 -21.08
N SER A 285 3.61 7.74 -22.10
CA SER A 285 3.17 9.12 -21.93
C SER A 285 1.65 9.13 -21.80
N ALA A 286 1.15 9.52 -20.63
CA ALA A 286 -0.28 9.79 -20.42
C ALA A 286 -0.76 10.98 -21.27
#